data_AF-A0A9W7EFE7-F1
#
_entry.id   AF-A0A9W7EFE7-F1
#
_cell.length_a   1.000
_cell.length_b   1.000
_cell.length_c   1.000
_cell.angle_alpha   90.00
_cell.angle_beta   90.00
_cell.angle_gamma   90.00
#
_symmetry.space_group_name_H-M   'P 1'
#
loop_
_entity.id
_entity.type
_entity.pdbx_description
1 polymer ?
#
loop_
_entity_poly.entity_id
_entity_poly.type
_entity_poly.pdbx_seq_one_letter_code
_entity_poly.pdbx_strand_id
1 'polypeptide(L)'
;MISLLNLLHGDGVEDHFLVYASNGLKSDFGGHDNHHIGNIYAYVGSGTWGSGMCMANGAAQLEGHEDLYQNNLCVLSEGGDYASYNEPHISLPIMGDNDVYVLSEDDVGAVGVNGVAVADFQNIYPGVDDGSTVQLLEDWEIIIDKARALLSL
;
A
#
# COMPACT_ATOMS: atom_id res chain seq x y z
N MET A 1 20.08 -8.12 2.76
CA MET A 1 20.56 -7.06 3.68
C MET A 1 19.51 -5.97 3.59
N ILE A 2 18.58 -5.91 4.55
CA ILE A 2 17.40 -5.03 4.50
C ILE A 2 17.74 -3.75 5.27
N SER A 3 17.60 -2.60 4.63
CA SER A 3 17.77 -1.28 5.23
C SER A 3 16.39 -0.69 5.47
N LEU A 4 15.88 -0.78 6.71
CA LEU A 4 14.79 0.07 7.18
C LEU A 4 15.39 1.44 7.56
N LEU A 5 14.82 2.52 7.05
CA LEU A 5 15.02 3.85 7.61
C LEU A 5 13.68 4.34 8.16
N ASN A 6 13.54 4.34 9.48
CA ASN A 6 12.36 4.85 10.18
C ASN A 6 12.64 6.30 10.62
N LEU A 7 11.81 7.24 10.22
CA LEU A 7 11.81 8.61 10.75
C LEU A 7 10.57 8.80 11.61
N LEU A 8 10.79 9.11 12.89
CA LEU A 8 9.74 9.32 13.87
C LEU A 8 9.27 10.79 13.82
N HIS A 9 8.01 11.00 13.47
CA HIS A 9 7.28 12.21 13.81
C HIS A 9 6.38 11.90 15.01
N GLY A 10 6.40 12.76 16.03
CA GLY A 10 5.51 12.62 17.18
C GLY A 10 4.07 12.66 16.68
N ASP A 11 3.23 11.72 17.18
CA ASP A 11 1.77 11.56 16.96
C ASP A 11 1.34 10.22 16.31
N GLY A 12 2.26 9.28 16.11
CA GLY A 12 1.94 7.90 15.67
C GLY A 12 1.86 7.70 14.15
N VAL A 13 1.97 8.79 13.38
CA VAL A 13 2.23 8.78 11.94
C VAL A 13 3.74 8.56 11.72
N GLU A 14 4.10 7.59 10.89
CA GLU A 14 5.49 7.36 10.50
C GLU A 14 5.62 7.28 8.99
N ASP A 15 6.76 7.76 8.51
CA ASP A 15 7.19 7.74 7.13
C ASP A 15 8.16 6.57 6.91
N HIS A 16 7.79 5.61 6.07
CA HIS A 16 8.56 4.41 5.76
C HIS A 16 9.01 4.43 4.30
N PHE A 17 10.30 4.18 4.08
CA PHE A 17 10.86 3.84 2.77
C PHE A 17 11.22 2.35 2.77
N LEU A 18 10.34 1.55 2.17
CA LEU A 18 10.39 0.09 2.21
C LEU A 18 10.82 -0.44 0.84
N VAL A 19 12.06 -0.93 0.74
CA VAL A 19 12.61 -1.50 -0.50
C VAL A 19 12.60 -3.03 -0.37
N TYR A 20 11.89 -3.71 -1.26
CA TYR A 20 11.60 -5.16 -1.20
C TYR A 20 10.90 -5.63 0.08
N ALA A 21 10.26 -4.71 0.81
CA ALA A 21 9.54 -4.99 2.04
C ALA A 21 8.08 -4.57 1.90
N SER A 22 7.19 -5.33 2.54
CA SER A 22 5.73 -5.17 2.52
C SER A 22 5.18 -5.20 3.94
N ASN A 23 3.92 -4.79 4.10
CA ASN A 23 3.13 -5.06 5.32
C ASN A 23 3.82 -4.59 6.61
N GLY A 24 4.34 -3.35 6.63
CA GLY A 24 4.89 -2.74 7.84
C GLY A 24 3.86 -2.82 8.97
N LEU A 25 3.97 -3.83 9.84
CA LEU A 25 2.96 -4.15 10.83
C LEU A 25 3.48 -3.71 12.20
N LYS A 26 2.97 -2.59 12.72
CA LYS A 26 3.27 -2.16 14.10
C LYS A 26 2.39 -2.92 15.09
N SER A 27 2.71 -4.19 15.33
CA SER A 27 1.93 -5.04 16.25
C SER A 27 2.45 -5.11 17.68
N ASP A 28 3.53 -4.40 18.03
CA ASP A 28 4.29 -4.72 19.24
C ASP A 28 3.65 -4.29 20.58
N PHE A 29 2.44 -3.69 20.58
CA PHE A 29 1.77 -3.23 21.82
C PHE A 29 0.24 -3.43 21.89
N GLY A 30 -0.30 -4.52 21.32
CA GLY A 30 -1.63 -5.01 21.74
C GLY A 30 -2.83 -4.67 20.85
N GLY A 31 -2.62 -4.49 19.54
CA GLY A 31 -3.69 -4.48 18.53
C GLY A 31 -4.27 -3.08 18.27
N HIS A 32 -3.70 -2.36 17.31
CA HIS A 32 -4.08 -0.98 17.00
C HIS A 32 -4.04 -0.73 15.49
N ASP A 33 -4.85 0.25 15.06
CA ASP A 33 -5.01 0.75 13.69
C ASP A 33 -3.66 1.04 13.03
N ASN A 34 -3.47 0.52 11.82
CA ASN A 34 -2.25 0.73 11.07
C ASN A 34 -2.42 1.88 10.08
N HIS A 35 -1.86 3.04 10.41
CA HIS A 35 -1.92 4.24 9.57
C HIS A 35 -0.61 4.42 8.80
N HIS A 36 -0.69 4.22 7.51
CA HIS A 36 0.39 4.41 6.55
C HIS A 36 0.00 5.56 5.62
N ILE A 37 0.61 6.73 5.85
CA ILE A 37 0.36 7.92 5.06
C ILE A 37 1.67 8.40 4.44
N GLY A 38 1.70 8.58 3.11
CA GLY A 38 2.88 9.14 2.42
C GLY A 38 4.08 8.20 2.25
N ASN A 39 3.96 6.94 2.64
CA ASN A 39 5.04 5.95 2.58
C ASN A 39 5.41 5.59 1.14
N ILE A 40 6.58 4.99 0.98
CA ILE A 40 7.05 4.43 -0.28
C ILE A 40 7.31 2.94 -0.11
N TYR A 41 6.63 2.13 -0.91
CA TYR A 41 6.79 0.69 -1.04
C TYR A 41 7.40 0.41 -2.40
N ALA A 42 8.70 0.15 -2.47
CA ALA A 42 9.41 -0.02 -3.73
C ALA A 42 9.74 -1.48 -4.01
N TYR A 43 9.42 -1.93 -5.22
CA TYR A 43 9.72 -3.27 -5.74
C TYR A 43 9.13 -4.39 -4.88
N VAL A 44 7.88 -4.22 -4.50
CA VAL A 44 7.13 -5.23 -3.77
C VAL A 44 6.61 -6.28 -4.76
N GLY A 45 6.62 -7.55 -4.37
CA GLY A 45 6.07 -8.62 -5.22
C GLY A 45 4.57 -8.48 -5.49
N SER A 46 4.01 -9.52 -6.09
CA SER A 46 2.57 -9.77 -6.14
C SER A 46 2.29 -11.00 -5.27
N GLY A 47 1.80 -10.73 -4.07
CA GLY A 47 1.37 -11.77 -3.16
C GLY A 47 -0.03 -12.24 -3.45
N THR A 48 -0.31 -13.48 -3.09
CA THR A 48 -1.66 -13.85 -2.64
C THR A 48 -1.61 -13.97 -1.13
N TRP A 49 -2.48 -13.27 -0.41
CA TRP A 49 -2.66 -13.41 1.04
C TRP A 49 -1.45 -13.03 1.90
N GLY A 50 -1.42 -11.80 2.40
CA GLY A 50 -0.63 -11.43 3.58
C GLY A 50 0.89 -11.35 3.41
N SER A 51 1.45 -11.49 2.21
CA SER A 51 2.90 -11.38 1.99
C SER A 51 3.24 -10.90 0.60
N GLY A 52 4.10 -9.88 0.50
CA GLY A 52 4.63 -9.43 -0.78
C GLY A 52 3.67 -8.58 -1.58
N MET A 53 2.90 -7.70 -0.94
CA MET A 53 2.06 -6.68 -1.59
C MET A 53 2.29 -5.34 -0.89
N CYS A 54 2.00 -4.21 -1.53
CA CYS A 54 2.16 -2.91 -0.85
C CYS A 54 1.31 -2.86 0.42
N MET A 55 0.11 -3.44 0.37
CA MET A 55 -0.74 -3.68 1.52
C MET A 55 -1.30 -5.10 1.56
N ALA A 56 -1.24 -5.73 2.71
CA ALA A 56 -2.04 -6.91 2.98
C ALA A 56 -2.26 -7.01 4.49
N ASN A 57 -3.50 -7.33 4.88
CA ASN A 57 -3.78 -7.74 6.24
C ASN A 57 -4.07 -9.24 6.24
N GLY A 58 -3.09 -10.03 6.73
CA GLY A 58 -3.26 -11.47 6.87
C GLY A 58 -4.18 -11.87 8.03
N ALA A 59 -4.43 -10.96 8.97
CA ALA A 59 -5.46 -11.08 9.98
C ALA A 59 -6.70 -10.30 9.55
N ALA A 60 -7.89 -10.75 9.95
CA ALA A 60 -9.10 -9.97 9.72
C ALA A 60 -8.97 -8.62 10.44
N GLN A 61 -9.21 -7.51 9.75
CA GLN A 61 -9.52 -6.24 10.43
C GLN A 61 -10.76 -6.49 11.30
N LEU A 62 -10.71 -6.09 12.56
CA LEU A 62 -11.81 -6.26 13.50
C LEU A 62 -12.73 -5.03 13.42
N GLU A 63 -14.02 -5.21 13.69
CA GLU A 63 -14.98 -4.11 13.77
C GLU A 63 -14.51 -3.05 14.79
N GLY A 64 -14.42 -1.79 14.36
CA GLY A 64 -13.89 -0.69 15.17
C GLY A 64 -12.39 -0.44 15.05
N HIS A 65 -11.68 -1.19 14.20
CA HIS A 65 -10.32 -0.85 13.76
C HIS A 65 -10.37 -0.14 12.40
N GLU A 66 -9.61 0.95 12.25
CA GLU A 66 -9.54 1.80 11.05
C GLU A 66 -8.11 1.80 10.48
N ASP A 67 -7.69 0.67 9.93
CA ASP A 67 -6.47 0.63 9.12
C ASP A 67 -6.58 1.68 7.99
N LEU A 68 -5.57 2.52 7.85
CA LEU A 68 -5.56 3.67 6.94
C LEU A 68 -4.34 3.59 6.02
N TYR A 69 -4.58 3.67 4.71
CA TYR A 69 -3.52 3.62 3.70
C TYR A 69 -3.73 4.69 2.63
N GLN A 70 -3.14 5.87 2.85
CA GLN A 70 -3.40 7.04 1.99
C GLN A 70 -2.14 7.73 1.47
N ASN A 71 -2.21 8.28 0.25
CA ASN A 71 -1.13 9.08 -0.33
C ASN A 71 0.22 8.35 -0.46
N ASN A 72 0.21 7.02 -0.40
CA ASN A 72 1.42 6.21 -0.50
C ASN A 72 1.81 6.01 -1.96
N LEU A 73 3.11 5.81 -2.18
CA LEU A 73 3.65 5.36 -3.45
C LEU A 73 3.93 3.86 -3.33
N CYS A 74 3.34 3.06 -4.22
CA CYS A 74 3.54 1.63 -4.33
C CYS A 74 4.18 1.30 -5.67
N VAL A 75 5.26 0.52 -5.70
CA VAL A 75 5.88 0.01 -6.94
C VAL A 75 5.88 -1.50 -6.86
N LEU A 76 5.13 -2.13 -7.74
CA LEU A 76 5.07 -3.59 -7.85
C LEU A 76 6.16 -4.09 -8.81
N SER A 77 6.90 -5.12 -8.41
CA SER A 77 7.88 -5.80 -9.27
C SER A 77 7.25 -6.75 -10.28
N GLU A 78 5.98 -7.09 -10.10
CA GLU A 78 5.15 -7.96 -10.94
C GLU A 78 3.67 -7.56 -10.77
N GLY A 79 2.83 -7.71 -11.80
CA GLY A 79 1.38 -7.45 -11.72
C GLY A 79 0.64 -8.41 -10.79
N GLY A 80 -0.66 -8.21 -10.59
CA GLY A 80 -1.47 -8.93 -9.59
C GLY A 80 -2.17 -7.95 -8.67
N ASP A 81 -2.28 -8.26 -7.38
CA ASP A 81 -2.89 -7.32 -6.44
C ASP A 81 -1.84 -6.40 -5.80
N TYR A 82 -2.19 -5.12 -5.59
CA TYR A 82 -1.41 -4.22 -4.72
C TYR A 82 -1.93 -4.24 -3.27
N ALA A 83 -3.21 -4.60 -3.08
CA ALA A 83 -3.86 -4.78 -1.78
C ALA A 83 -4.68 -6.09 -1.69
N SER A 84 -4.60 -6.83 -0.59
CA SER A 84 -5.44 -8.04 -0.40
C SER A 84 -5.82 -8.26 1.06
N TYR A 85 -7.07 -8.69 1.25
CA TYR A 85 -7.74 -8.84 2.53
C TYR A 85 -8.57 -10.12 2.54
N ASN A 86 -8.62 -10.78 3.69
CA ASN A 86 -9.49 -11.94 3.86
C ASN A 86 -10.97 -11.56 3.68
N GLU A 87 -11.66 -12.19 2.73
CA GLU A 87 -13.11 -12.19 2.66
C GLU A 87 -13.70 -13.41 3.38
N PRO A 88 -14.92 -13.33 3.96
CA PRO A 88 -15.82 -12.18 4.04
C PRO A 88 -15.67 -11.48 5.40
N HIS A 89 -14.98 -10.34 5.46
CA HIS A 89 -14.90 -9.55 6.68
C HIS A 89 -15.60 -8.20 6.53
N ILE A 90 -16.28 -7.80 7.61
CA ILE A 90 -17.23 -6.69 7.71
C ILE A 90 -16.54 -5.31 7.71
N SER A 91 -15.20 -5.26 7.80
CA SER A 91 -14.42 -4.03 7.78
C SER A 91 -13.25 -4.15 6.82
N LEU A 92 -13.27 -3.34 5.76
CA LEU A 92 -12.13 -3.07 4.90
C LEU A 92 -11.36 -1.87 5.46
N PRO A 93 -10.06 -1.72 5.17
CA PRO A 93 -9.33 -0.52 5.53
C PRO A 93 -9.82 0.66 4.71
N ILE A 94 -9.53 1.87 5.20
CA ILE A 94 -9.70 3.08 4.41
C ILE A 94 -8.41 3.25 3.60
N MET A 95 -8.52 3.12 2.30
CA MET A 95 -7.47 3.40 1.34
C MET A 95 -7.87 4.59 0.49
N GLY A 96 -6.90 5.23 -0.15
CA GLY A 96 -7.20 6.25 -1.14
C GLY A 96 -6.00 7.09 -1.53
N ASP A 97 -6.10 7.71 -2.69
CA ASP A 97 -5.07 8.59 -3.25
C ASP A 97 -3.68 7.93 -3.31
N ASN A 98 -3.60 6.61 -3.45
CA ASN A 98 -2.32 5.91 -3.58
C ASN A 98 -1.86 5.88 -5.04
N ASP A 99 -0.57 6.15 -5.25
CA ASP A 99 0.07 6.04 -6.56
C ASP A 99 0.66 4.64 -6.71
N VAL A 100 0.01 3.76 -7.47
CA VAL A 100 0.48 2.40 -7.75
C VAL A 100 1.19 2.37 -9.10
N TYR A 101 2.43 1.95 -9.08
CA TYR A 101 3.32 1.85 -10.23
C TYR A 101 3.62 0.39 -10.56
N VAL A 102 3.52 0.05 -11.84
CA VAL A 102 3.86 -1.27 -12.39
C VAL A 102 5.04 -1.16 -13.35
N LEU A 103 5.71 -2.29 -13.61
CA LEU A 103 6.87 -2.34 -14.50
C LEU A 103 6.55 -2.87 -15.92
N SER A 104 5.30 -3.25 -16.17
CA SER A 104 4.81 -3.74 -17.46
C SER A 104 3.54 -2.99 -17.87
N GLU A 105 3.42 -2.64 -19.14
CA GLU A 105 2.19 -2.02 -19.69
C GLU A 105 0.98 -2.96 -19.56
N ASP A 106 1.19 -4.26 -19.66
CA ASP A 106 0.11 -5.27 -19.55
C ASP A 106 -0.55 -5.27 -18.16
N ASP A 107 0.14 -4.77 -17.14
CA ASP A 107 -0.35 -4.73 -15.76
C ASP A 107 -1.19 -3.47 -15.48
N VAL A 108 -1.12 -2.46 -16.37
CA VAL A 108 -1.92 -1.23 -16.25
C VAL A 108 -3.39 -1.56 -16.46
N GLY A 109 -4.19 -1.38 -15.40
CA GLY A 109 -5.62 -1.73 -15.38
C GLY A 109 -5.91 -3.20 -15.08
N ALA A 110 -4.89 -4.05 -14.95
CA ALA A 110 -5.04 -5.42 -14.46
C ALA A 110 -4.77 -5.52 -12.95
N VAL A 111 -3.90 -4.65 -12.41
CA VAL A 111 -3.59 -4.64 -10.98
C VAL A 111 -4.80 -4.26 -10.14
N GLY A 112 -4.97 -4.93 -9.00
CA GLY A 112 -6.21 -4.90 -8.25
C GLY A 112 -6.12 -5.00 -6.73
N VAL A 113 -7.32 -5.07 -6.15
CA VAL A 113 -7.59 -5.43 -4.76
C VAL A 113 -8.40 -6.71 -4.75
N ASN A 114 -7.91 -7.77 -4.09
CA ASN A 114 -8.60 -9.07 -4.04
C ASN A 114 -8.99 -9.63 -5.42
N GLY A 115 -8.12 -9.48 -6.42
CA GLY A 115 -8.34 -9.93 -7.79
C GLY A 115 -9.29 -9.05 -8.61
N VAL A 116 -9.71 -7.90 -8.08
CA VAL A 116 -10.56 -6.92 -8.78
C VAL A 116 -9.72 -5.70 -9.13
N ALA A 117 -9.65 -5.33 -10.41
CA ALA A 117 -8.90 -4.16 -10.86
C ALA A 117 -9.27 -2.90 -10.05
N VAL A 118 -8.30 -2.05 -9.73
CA VAL A 118 -8.50 -0.89 -8.82
C VAL A 118 -9.70 -0.02 -9.22
N ALA A 119 -9.83 0.30 -10.50
CA ALA A 119 -10.95 1.11 -11.00
C ALA A 119 -12.31 0.42 -10.79
N ASP A 120 -12.39 -0.90 -10.95
CA ASP A 120 -13.61 -1.67 -10.70
C ASP A 120 -13.89 -1.79 -9.20
N PHE A 121 -12.85 -1.99 -8.39
CA PHE A 121 -12.96 -2.08 -6.94
C PHE A 121 -13.53 -0.78 -6.33
N GLN A 122 -13.05 0.38 -6.77
CA GLN A 122 -13.58 1.70 -6.38
C GLN A 122 -15.06 1.86 -6.72
N ASN A 123 -15.53 1.28 -7.82
CA ASN A 123 -16.95 1.30 -8.19
C ASN A 123 -17.81 0.34 -7.32
N ILE A 124 -17.25 -0.80 -6.90
CA ILE A 124 -17.94 -1.78 -6.06
C ILE A 124 -18.00 -1.31 -4.60
N TYR A 125 -16.92 -0.70 -4.12
CA TYR A 125 -16.73 -0.28 -2.73
C TYR A 125 -16.38 1.22 -2.64
N PRO A 126 -17.33 2.13 -2.95
CA PRO A 126 -17.07 3.56 -2.88
C PRO A 126 -16.68 4.00 -1.46
N GLY A 127 -15.65 4.82 -1.34
CA GLY A 127 -15.11 5.29 -0.07
C GLY A 127 -14.05 4.38 0.57
N VAL A 128 -13.70 3.26 -0.08
CA VAL A 128 -12.69 2.31 0.43
C VAL A 128 -11.33 2.48 -0.22
N ASP A 129 -11.24 2.87 -1.49
CA ASP A 129 -9.96 3.11 -2.19
C ASP A 129 -10.05 4.28 -3.17
N ASP A 130 -10.79 5.31 -2.82
CA ASP A 130 -11.08 6.41 -3.74
C ASP A 130 -9.80 7.15 -4.16
N GLY A 131 -9.65 7.43 -5.45
CA GLY A 131 -8.56 8.25 -5.98
C GLY A 131 -7.23 7.52 -6.21
N SER A 132 -7.08 6.28 -5.77
CA SER A 132 -5.89 5.48 -6.08
C SER A 132 -5.78 5.21 -7.58
N THR A 133 -4.56 5.21 -8.11
CA THR A 133 -4.29 5.04 -9.53
C THR A 133 -3.26 3.94 -9.77
N VAL A 134 -3.37 3.27 -10.93
CA VAL A 134 -2.38 2.30 -11.41
C VAL A 134 -1.80 2.82 -12.72
N GLN A 135 -0.47 2.95 -12.80
CA GLN A 135 0.22 3.44 -13.98
C GLN A 135 1.59 2.80 -14.19
N LEU A 136 2.11 2.87 -15.42
CA LEU A 136 3.46 2.39 -15.72
C LEU A 136 4.52 3.30 -15.07
N LEU A 137 5.56 2.70 -14.51
CA LEU A 137 6.72 3.44 -14.04
C LEU A 137 7.68 3.72 -15.21
N GLU A 138 7.53 4.91 -15.82
CA GLU A 138 8.37 5.34 -16.94
C GLU A 138 9.70 5.94 -16.48
N ASP A 139 9.74 6.51 -15.26
CA ASP A 139 10.90 7.23 -14.72
C ASP A 139 11.11 6.96 -13.23
N TRP A 140 12.31 6.51 -12.87
CA TRP A 140 12.71 6.23 -11.50
C TRP A 140 12.89 7.50 -10.66
N GLU A 141 13.05 8.67 -11.28
CA GLU A 141 13.08 9.95 -10.56
C GLU A 141 11.81 10.20 -9.76
N ILE A 142 10.67 9.60 -10.14
CA ILE A 142 9.42 9.66 -9.36
C ILE A 142 9.63 9.12 -7.93
N ILE A 143 10.32 7.98 -7.80
CA ILE A 143 10.61 7.38 -6.49
C ILE A 143 11.58 8.28 -5.71
N ILE A 144 12.60 8.80 -6.39
CA ILE A 144 13.63 9.66 -5.79
C ILE A 144 13.01 10.96 -5.28
N ASP A 145 12.13 11.59 -6.05
CA ASP A 145 11.48 12.84 -5.67
C ASP A 145 10.49 12.64 -4.53
N LYS A 146 9.72 11.55 -4.53
CA LYS A 146 8.88 11.19 -3.37
C LYS A 146 9.75 10.95 -2.13
N ALA A 147 10.90 10.28 -2.27
CA ALA A 147 11.81 10.05 -1.16
C ALA A 147 12.46 11.35 -0.66
N ARG A 148 12.82 12.28 -1.55
CA ARG A 148 13.30 13.63 -1.17
C ARG A 148 12.24 14.39 -0.39
N ALA A 149 11.00 14.38 -0.88
CA ALA A 149 9.87 15.02 -0.21
C ALA A 149 9.64 14.44 1.19
N LEU A 150 9.67 13.11 1.32
CA LEU A 150 9.55 12.39 2.59
C LEU A 150 10.65 12.78 3.59
N LEU A 151 11.88 12.92 3.09
CA LEU A 151 13.06 13.24 3.90
C LEU A 151 13.27 14.74 4.13
N SER A 152 12.41 15.59 3.56
CA SER A 152 12.58 17.06 3.54
C SER A 152 13.96 17.51 3.00
N LEU A 153 14.46 16.82 1.97
CA LEU A 153 15.75 17.07 1.30
C LEU A 153 15.62 17.89 0.01
#